data_AF-A0A8H4GWV7-F1
#
_entry.id   AF-A0A8H4GWV7-F1
#
_cell.length_a   1.000
_cell.length_b   1.000
_cell.length_c   1.000
_cell.angle_alpha   90.00
_cell.angle_beta   90.00
_cell.angle_gamma   90.00
#
_symmetry.space_group_name_H-M   'P 1'
#
loop_
_entity.id
_entity.type
_entity.pdbx_description
1 polymer ?
#
loop_
_entity_poly.entity_id
_entity_poly.type
_entity_poly.pdbx_seq_one_letter_code
_entity_poly.pdbx_strand_id
1 'polypeptide(L)'
;MAILEERGASDSSVQPEGSLTAEVTETAAAATLSAADGPDEAAVDKAHPSPPLKRKDISPCDDHPETSQSPGEDAHPGSESEDHQRPPVYDLAQQIKDLTTENLRLQEMYRAISLSMQKEGSRARWIGAFDGVIQKSCERLQLTIFFWAIDYAIGDVNTVDARLSASEKQSIIAALGGYCKQEDWESLMKRFPAKIQKSILQLFAHTLWTKHLFEDVFMKPFLYFDFYEQEEMTSTAGKPDTSLPTKLQNMYQMFRTVDEAQAQVWRSDTVRLANSIVPLNEEANWDGKTTVVGPGALVLGERSKQARRSAVERLVSSILDGPMRLMLRELSSPEEADRRNQLIIDIYCRIAELATTCWADRSLWETRGLDKVATFHWHTETLNLHHFQCVEKDDPRLDGKAVLVVMQPPLYRLGGLDLQFHIDMMIAKGLVIVEEPAST
;
A
#
# COMPACT_ATOMS: atom_id res chain seq x y z
N MET A 1 -15.22 54.68 -39.90
CA MET A 1 -15.08 56.16 -39.81
C MET A 1 -15.60 56.58 -38.44
N ALA A 2 -14.94 57.53 -37.76
CA ALA A 2 -15.12 57.94 -36.35
C ALA A 2 -14.74 56.82 -35.31
N ILE A 3 -13.91 56.98 -34.25
CA ILE A 3 -13.36 58.13 -33.43
C ILE A 3 -14.39 58.64 -32.40
N LEU A 4 -14.10 58.85 -31.09
CA LEU A 4 -12.88 58.78 -30.24
C LEU A 4 -12.75 57.39 -29.51
N GLU A 5 -11.88 57.03 -28.53
CA GLU A 5 -10.98 57.71 -27.54
C GLU A 5 -11.70 58.43 -26.36
N GLU A 6 -11.18 58.65 -25.14
CA GLU A 6 -10.18 57.96 -24.27
C GLU A 6 -10.48 58.36 -22.78
N ARG A 7 -9.84 57.72 -21.78
CA ARG A 7 -9.63 58.11 -20.34
C ARG A 7 -10.72 58.80 -19.50
N GLY A 8 -10.84 58.33 -18.25
CA GLY A 8 -11.27 59.12 -17.09
C GLY A 8 -10.77 58.50 -15.78
N ALA A 9 -10.11 59.28 -14.92
CA ALA A 9 -9.56 58.82 -13.63
C ALA A 9 -9.66 59.92 -12.57
N SER A 10 -9.94 59.55 -11.32
CA SER A 10 -9.86 60.44 -10.15
C SER A 10 -9.79 59.64 -8.84
N ASP A 11 -8.77 59.91 -8.02
CA ASP A 11 -8.75 59.51 -6.61
C ASP A 11 -9.80 60.23 -5.77
N SER A 12 -10.23 59.61 -4.68
CA SER A 12 -10.57 60.34 -3.44
C SER A 12 -10.52 59.43 -2.22
N SER A 13 -9.49 59.61 -1.38
CA SER A 13 -9.34 58.98 -0.07
C SER A 13 -10.19 59.68 0.99
N VAL A 14 -10.92 58.92 1.81
CA VAL A 14 -11.37 59.33 3.16
C VAL A 14 -11.36 58.12 4.11
N GLN A 15 -10.49 58.15 5.12
CA GLN A 15 -10.78 57.52 6.43
C GLN A 15 -11.43 58.57 7.34
N PRO A 16 -12.14 58.12 8.39
CA PRO A 16 -11.67 58.55 9.71
C PRO A 16 -11.60 57.40 10.74
N GLU A 17 -10.70 57.57 11.70
CA GLU A 17 -10.69 56.76 12.92
C GLU A 17 -11.84 57.17 13.86
N GLY A 18 -12.29 56.24 14.72
CA GLY A 18 -13.42 56.46 15.62
C GLY A 18 -13.37 55.56 16.84
N SER A 19 -12.38 55.77 17.71
CA SER A 19 -12.26 55.05 18.99
C SER A 19 -13.15 55.68 20.07
N LEU A 20 -13.93 54.86 20.79
CA LEU A 20 -14.31 55.10 22.19
C LEU A 20 -14.83 53.80 22.84
N THR A 21 -14.76 53.72 24.17
CA THR A 21 -14.78 52.47 24.95
C THR A 21 -16.04 52.27 25.78
N ALA A 22 -16.50 51.00 25.91
CA ALA A 22 -17.44 50.59 26.95
C ALA A 22 -17.26 49.10 27.37
N GLU A 23 -16.66 48.93 28.54
CA GLU A 23 -16.77 47.80 29.49
C GLU A 23 -18.25 47.55 29.95
N VAL A 24 -18.72 46.46 30.58
CA VAL A 24 -18.11 45.23 31.19
C VAL A 24 -19.08 44.01 31.01
N THR A 25 -18.53 42.80 31.24
CA THR A 25 -19.09 41.49 31.68
C THR A 25 -19.21 40.42 30.59
N GLU A 26 -18.44 39.33 30.59
CA GLU A 26 -18.05 38.34 31.63
C GLU A 26 -19.03 37.15 31.75
N THR A 27 -18.78 36.10 30.96
CA THR A 27 -18.72 34.72 31.49
C THR A 27 -17.90 33.84 30.54
N ALA A 28 -16.83 33.22 31.02
CA ALA A 28 -16.00 32.31 30.24
C ALA A 28 -15.93 30.93 30.93
N ALA A 29 -16.00 29.86 30.13
CA ALA A 29 -15.92 28.48 30.61
C ALA A 29 -15.04 27.63 29.68
N ALA A 30 -13.75 27.98 29.59
CA ALA A 30 -12.76 27.19 28.87
C ALA A 30 -12.25 26.04 29.76
N ALA A 31 -12.65 24.80 29.44
CA ALA A 31 -12.27 23.61 30.20
C ALA A 31 -10.86 23.10 29.82
N THR A 32 -9.82 23.77 30.33
CA THR A 32 -8.44 23.24 30.28
C THR A 32 -8.25 22.25 31.43
N LEU A 33 -7.94 20.98 31.11
CA LEU A 33 -7.44 20.01 32.09
C LEU A 33 -5.96 19.75 31.82
N SER A 34 -5.12 20.17 32.77
CA SER A 34 -3.69 19.85 32.82
C SER A 34 -3.45 18.57 33.61
N ALA A 35 -2.33 17.92 33.36
CA ALA A 35 -1.93 16.67 34.00
C ALA A 35 -1.63 16.79 35.51
N ALA A 36 -1.76 15.67 36.21
CA ALA A 36 -1.09 15.39 37.47
C ALA A 36 -0.67 13.90 37.52
N ASP A 37 0.42 13.67 38.25
CA ASP A 37 0.92 12.41 38.82
C ASP A 37 1.47 11.28 37.93
N GLY A 38 2.79 11.09 38.06
CA GLY A 38 3.30 9.90 38.75
C GLY A 38 3.91 8.78 37.89
N PRO A 39 5.25 8.63 37.84
CA PRO A 39 5.89 7.44 37.30
C PRO A 39 5.99 6.34 38.38
N ASP A 40 5.54 5.13 38.06
CA ASP A 40 5.76 3.93 38.89
C ASP A 40 7.00 3.17 38.38
N GLU A 41 8.04 3.04 39.21
CA GLU A 41 9.23 2.24 38.89
C GLU A 41 8.94 0.73 39.08
N ALA A 42 8.94 -0.04 37.99
CA ALA A 42 8.79 -1.49 38.05
C ALA A 42 9.84 -2.25 37.23
N ALA A 43 10.66 -3.04 37.94
CA ALA A 43 11.45 -4.18 37.46
C ALA A 43 12.31 -4.00 36.18
N VAL A 44 13.58 -3.63 36.38
CA VAL A 44 14.67 -3.95 35.43
C VAL A 44 14.89 -5.47 35.45
N ASP A 45 14.27 -6.19 34.51
CA ASP A 45 14.45 -7.62 34.39
C ASP A 45 15.82 -7.95 33.76
N LYS A 46 16.61 -8.79 34.43
CA LYS A 46 18.03 -9.01 34.09
C LYS A 46 18.17 -10.13 33.08
N ALA A 47 18.49 -9.78 31.84
CA ALA A 47 18.83 -10.73 30.79
C ALA A 47 19.95 -11.69 31.24
N HIS A 48 19.60 -12.95 31.50
CA HIS A 48 20.57 -14.00 31.77
C HIS A 48 21.34 -14.37 30.48
N PRO A 49 22.67 -14.56 30.56
CA PRO A 49 23.46 -14.92 29.39
C PRO A 49 23.16 -16.35 28.93
N SER A 50 22.99 -16.54 27.62
CA SER A 50 22.84 -17.88 27.02
C SER A 50 24.15 -18.69 27.13
N PRO A 51 24.08 -20.01 27.37
CA PRO A 51 25.27 -20.83 27.55
C PRO A 51 26.02 -21.08 26.24
N PRO A 52 27.36 -21.23 26.25
CA PRO A 52 28.14 -21.46 25.05
C PRO A 52 27.93 -22.87 24.48
N LEU A 53 27.73 -22.94 23.16
CA LEU A 53 27.66 -24.21 22.42
C LEU A 53 29.00 -24.94 22.50
N LYS A 54 29.01 -26.10 23.17
CA LYS A 54 30.16 -27.02 23.14
C LYS A 54 30.30 -27.57 21.72
N ARG A 55 31.45 -27.31 21.08
CA ARG A 55 31.90 -28.14 19.96
C ARG A 55 32.04 -29.59 20.45
N LYS A 56 31.63 -30.54 19.62
CA LYS A 56 31.78 -31.97 19.86
C LYS A 56 32.71 -32.50 18.79
N ASP A 57 33.94 -32.81 19.18
CA ASP A 57 34.93 -33.38 18.26
C ASP A 57 34.47 -34.78 17.80
N ILE A 58 34.74 -35.08 16.54
CA ILE A 58 34.50 -36.40 15.94
C ILE A 58 35.84 -36.91 15.46
N SER A 59 36.44 -37.82 16.24
CA SER A 59 37.54 -38.65 15.75
C SER A 59 36.96 -39.75 14.86
N PRO A 60 37.58 -40.09 13.73
CA PRO A 60 37.35 -41.38 13.10
C PRO A 60 37.94 -42.49 13.99
N CYS A 61 37.31 -43.66 13.96
CA CYS A 61 37.91 -44.94 14.33
C CYS A 61 37.74 -45.87 13.13
N ASP A 62 38.79 -46.62 12.81
CA ASP A 62 38.70 -47.74 11.88
C ASP A 62 37.95 -48.92 12.52
N ASP A 63 37.32 -49.75 11.69
CA ASP A 63 36.99 -51.14 12.05
C ASP A 63 37.08 -52.01 10.79
N HIS A 64 38.08 -52.91 10.77
CA HIS A 64 38.18 -54.01 9.83
C HIS A 64 37.40 -55.23 10.37
N PRO A 65 36.83 -56.06 9.49
CA PRO A 65 36.65 -57.48 9.79
C PRO A 65 37.77 -58.33 9.17
N GLU A 66 38.44 -59.12 10.01
CA GLU A 66 39.05 -60.39 9.61
C GLU A 66 37.92 -61.38 9.18
N THR A 67 38.14 -62.61 8.69
CA THR A 67 39.20 -63.59 8.95
C THR A 67 39.14 -64.71 7.89
N SER A 68 40.26 -65.37 7.57
CA SER A 68 40.41 -66.86 7.65
C SER A 68 41.44 -67.48 6.70
N GLN A 69 42.49 -68.05 7.34
CA GLN A 69 43.11 -69.35 7.06
C GLN A 69 44.10 -69.54 5.90
N SER A 70 45.17 -70.27 6.26
CA SER A 70 46.41 -70.61 5.54
C SER A 70 46.34 -72.10 5.07
N PRO A 71 47.44 -72.82 4.71
CA PRO A 71 48.85 -72.42 4.48
C PRO A 71 49.46 -72.94 3.15
N GLY A 72 50.73 -72.58 2.89
CA GLY A 72 51.57 -73.21 1.87
C GLY A 72 53.00 -72.66 1.86
N GLU A 73 54.00 -73.54 1.88
CA GLU A 73 55.42 -73.21 1.70
C GLU A 73 55.77 -73.23 0.20
N ASP A 74 56.71 -72.41 -0.28
CA ASP A 74 58.13 -72.81 -0.46
C ASP A 74 58.97 -71.65 -1.08
N ALA A 75 60.23 -71.92 -1.45
CA ALA A 75 61.28 -70.92 -1.63
C ALA A 75 61.68 -70.49 -3.07
N HIS A 76 62.46 -69.40 -3.09
CA HIS A 76 63.38 -68.90 -4.14
C HIS A 76 62.86 -68.03 -5.31
N PRO A 77 63.72 -67.10 -5.84
CA PRO A 77 63.32 -66.05 -6.77
C PRO A 77 63.67 -66.34 -8.25
N GLY A 78 62.92 -65.74 -9.18
CA GLY A 78 63.25 -65.76 -10.61
C GLY A 78 62.48 -64.75 -11.46
N SER A 79 63.20 -64.06 -12.34
CA SER A 79 62.79 -63.50 -13.65
C SER A 79 61.34 -63.03 -13.89
N GLU A 80 61.21 -61.70 -14.02
CA GLU A 80 60.67 -60.96 -15.18
C GLU A 80 59.23 -61.19 -15.72
N SER A 81 58.64 -60.06 -16.13
CA SER A 81 57.43 -59.89 -16.97
C SER A 81 56.12 -60.54 -16.53
N GLU A 82 55.17 -59.71 -16.11
CA GLU A 82 54.02 -59.42 -16.98
C GLU A 82 53.50 -57.99 -16.79
N ASP A 83 52.79 -57.45 -17.79
CA ASP A 83 52.39 -56.04 -17.88
C ASP A 83 50.99 -55.80 -17.32
N HIS A 84 50.88 -55.02 -16.24
CA HIS A 84 49.62 -54.47 -15.73
C HIS A 84 49.76 -52.98 -15.36
N GLN A 85 49.55 -52.13 -16.36
CA GLN A 85 48.74 -50.90 -16.27
C GLN A 85 48.84 -50.11 -14.95
N ARG A 86 49.87 -49.26 -14.81
CA ARG A 86 49.76 -48.10 -13.91
C ARG A 86 48.72 -47.12 -14.48
N PRO A 87 47.69 -46.70 -13.73
CA PRO A 87 46.83 -45.60 -14.15
C PRO A 87 47.66 -44.33 -14.40
N PRO A 88 47.26 -43.44 -15.33
CA PRO A 88 48.09 -42.30 -15.68
C PRO A 88 48.08 -41.28 -14.54
N VAL A 89 49.17 -41.19 -13.77
CA VAL A 89 49.38 -40.13 -12.77
C VAL A 89 49.28 -38.74 -13.41
N TYR A 90 49.58 -38.64 -14.71
CA TYR A 90 49.37 -37.46 -15.55
C TYR A 90 47.89 -37.05 -15.71
N ASP A 91 46.98 -38.01 -15.83
CA ASP A 91 45.53 -37.77 -15.95
C ASP A 91 44.99 -37.24 -14.62
N LEU A 92 45.33 -37.91 -13.51
CA LEU A 92 44.93 -37.46 -12.17
C LEU A 92 45.48 -36.06 -11.83
N ALA A 93 46.73 -35.75 -12.21
CA ALA A 93 47.31 -34.43 -12.02
C ALA A 93 46.62 -33.35 -12.86
N GLN A 94 46.19 -33.68 -14.09
CA GLN A 94 45.43 -32.77 -14.95
C GLN A 94 44.00 -32.55 -14.40
N GLN A 95 43.30 -33.61 -13.97
CA GLN A 95 42.00 -33.51 -13.30
C GLN A 95 42.04 -32.65 -12.04
N ILE A 96 43.08 -32.78 -11.19
CA ILE A 96 43.27 -31.93 -10.00
C ILE A 96 43.44 -30.46 -10.40
N LYS A 97 44.19 -30.18 -11.47
CA LYS A 97 44.40 -28.82 -11.98
C LYS A 97 43.11 -28.22 -12.54
N ASP A 98 42.32 -28.99 -13.27
CA ASP A 98 41.06 -28.54 -13.86
C ASP A 98 39.97 -28.33 -12.79
N LEU A 99 39.87 -29.24 -11.80
CA LEU A 99 39.03 -29.07 -10.61
C LEU A 99 39.45 -27.85 -9.78
N THR A 100 40.75 -27.59 -9.61
CA THR A 100 41.23 -26.38 -8.94
C THR A 100 40.82 -25.11 -9.70
N THR A 101 40.91 -25.14 -11.04
CA THR A 101 40.52 -24.03 -11.91
C THR A 101 39.02 -23.75 -11.83
N GLU A 102 38.18 -24.78 -11.91
CA GLU A 102 36.73 -24.62 -11.81
C GLU A 102 36.30 -24.21 -10.39
N ASN A 103 36.93 -24.74 -9.34
CA ASN A 103 36.64 -24.33 -7.97
C ASN A 103 36.98 -22.85 -7.73
N LEU A 104 38.09 -22.35 -8.31
CA LEU A 104 38.40 -20.92 -8.31
C LEU A 104 37.33 -20.10 -9.05
N ARG A 105 36.91 -20.53 -10.25
CA ARG A 105 35.85 -19.88 -11.03
C ARG A 105 34.51 -19.84 -10.26
N LEU A 106 34.16 -20.94 -9.59
CA LEU A 106 32.97 -21.03 -8.74
C LEU A 106 33.08 -20.12 -7.52
N GLN A 107 34.24 -20.01 -6.86
CA GLN A 107 34.46 -19.07 -5.76
C GLN A 107 34.36 -17.60 -6.21
N GLU A 108 34.92 -17.25 -7.36
CA GLU A 108 34.77 -15.91 -7.95
C GLU A 108 33.31 -15.60 -8.30
N MET A 109 32.60 -16.56 -8.90
CA MET A 109 31.18 -16.43 -9.21
C MET A 109 30.32 -16.28 -7.94
N TYR A 110 30.57 -17.10 -6.91
CA TYR A 110 29.87 -17.02 -5.62
C TYR A 110 30.16 -15.70 -4.90
N ARG A 111 31.40 -15.20 -4.98
CA ARG A 111 31.79 -13.88 -4.46
C ARG A 111 31.13 -12.75 -5.24
N ALA A 112 31.02 -12.84 -6.57
CA ALA A 112 30.33 -11.86 -7.40
C ALA A 112 28.82 -11.82 -7.09
N ILE A 113 28.17 -12.99 -6.98
CA ILE A 113 26.77 -13.13 -6.55
C ILE A 113 26.58 -12.54 -5.15
N SER A 114 27.40 -12.93 -4.18
CA SER A 114 27.34 -12.41 -2.81
C SER A 114 27.55 -10.89 -2.73
N LEU A 115 28.50 -10.33 -3.48
CA LEU A 115 28.71 -8.88 -3.56
C LEU A 115 27.55 -8.16 -4.27
N SER A 116 26.91 -8.82 -5.24
CA SER A 116 25.70 -8.31 -5.90
C SER A 116 24.53 -8.29 -4.92
N MET A 117 24.26 -9.40 -4.22
CA MET A 117 23.25 -9.49 -3.17
C MET A 117 23.51 -8.48 -2.04
N GLN A 118 24.77 -8.22 -1.67
CA GLN A 118 25.12 -7.21 -0.67
C GLN A 118 24.86 -5.77 -1.16
N LYS A 119 25.18 -5.47 -2.43
CA LYS A 119 24.82 -4.18 -3.07
C LYS A 119 23.32 -4.01 -3.22
N GLU A 120 22.60 -5.09 -3.51
CA GLU A 120 21.16 -5.05 -3.68
C GLU A 120 20.44 -4.93 -2.34
N GLY A 121 20.92 -5.62 -1.30
CA GLY A 121 20.49 -5.42 0.09
C GLY A 121 20.79 -4.02 0.62
N SER A 122 21.90 -3.40 0.19
CA SER A 122 22.18 -1.99 0.56
C SER A 122 21.30 -1.00 -0.21
N ARG A 123 20.87 -1.32 -1.44
CA ARG A 123 19.82 -0.59 -2.17
C ARG A 123 18.44 -0.77 -1.53
N ALA A 124 18.13 -1.96 -1.04
CA ALA A 124 16.87 -2.31 -0.36
C ALA A 124 16.72 -1.68 1.05
N ARG A 125 17.70 -0.89 1.52
CA ARG A 125 17.59 -0.08 2.75
C ARG A 125 16.56 1.06 2.69
N TRP A 126 15.94 1.30 1.53
CA TRP A 126 14.61 1.90 1.51
C TRP A 126 13.60 0.84 1.97
N ILE A 127 13.52 0.65 3.29
CA ILE A 127 12.64 -0.32 3.93
C ILE A 127 11.20 0.07 3.59
N GLY A 128 10.48 -0.81 2.88
CA GLY A 128 9.05 -0.65 2.61
C GLY A 128 8.26 -0.55 3.91
N ALA A 129 7.07 0.07 3.88
CA ALA A 129 6.27 0.23 5.08
C ALA A 129 5.98 -1.15 5.71
N PHE A 130 6.30 -1.31 7.01
CA PHE A 130 6.09 -2.58 7.71
C PHE A 130 4.61 -2.97 7.69
N ASP A 131 4.33 -4.27 7.60
CA ASP A 131 2.98 -4.78 7.33
C ASP A 131 1.96 -4.32 8.38
N GLY A 132 2.33 -4.32 9.67
CA GLY A 132 1.50 -3.79 10.75
C GLY A 132 1.31 -2.26 10.74
N VAL A 133 2.12 -1.49 10.01
CA VAL A 133 1.92 -0.04 9.77
C VAL A 133 0.93 0.18 8.63
N ILE A 134 0.99 -0.65 7.58
CA ILE A 134 0.04 -0.62 6.46
C ILE A 134 -1.34 -1.06 6.95
N GLN A 135 -1.44 -2.19 7.65
CA GLN A 135 -2.67 -2.70 8.26
C GLN A 135 -3.36 -1.62 9.13
N LYS A 136 -2.63 -1.05 10.11
CA LYS A 136 -3.15 0.02 10.97
C LYS A 136 -3.54 1.28 10.20
N SER A 137 -2.91 1.53 9.05
CA SER A 137 -3.28 2.65 8.19
C SER A 137 -4.59 2.38 7.45
N CYS A 138 -4.86 1.15 6.99
CA CYS A 138 -6.17 0.75 6.45
C CYS A 138 -7.27 0.77 7.53
N GLU A 139 -7.01 0.24 8.72
CA GLU A 139 -7.95 0.25 9.86
C GLU A 139 -8.32 1.69 10.27
N ARG A 140 -7.32 2.59 10.36
CA ARG A 140 -7.55 4.01 10.61
C ARG A 140 -8.27 4.70 9.46
N LEU A 141 -7.94 4.35 8.21
CA LEU A 141 -8.55 4.92 7.01
C LEU A 141 -10.07 4.68 7.00
N GLN A 142 -10.48 3.42 7.17
CA GLN A 142 -11.87 2.99 7.31
C GLN A 142 -12.64 3.86 8.31
N LEU A 143 -12.06 4.09 9.50
CA LEU A 143 -12.68 4.94 10.52
C LEU A 143 -12.76 6.41 10.08
N THR A 144 -11.69 6.98 9.50
CA THR A 144 -11.68 8.39 9.08
C THR A 144 -12.66 8.69 7.94
N ILE A 145 -12.80 7.80 6.96
CA ILE A 145 -13.79 7.97 5.87
C ILE A 145 -15.21 7.72 6.40
N PHE A 146 -15.40 6.76 7.31
CA PHE A 146 -16.69 6.53 7.96
C PHE A 146 -17.19 7.76 8.73
N PHE A 147 -16.34 8.41 9.53
CA PHE A 147 -16.72 9.65 10.23
C PHE A 147 -16.98 10.81 9.27
N TRP A 148 -16.17 10.97 8.21
CA TRP A 148 -16.46 11.95 7.14
C TRP A 148 -17.84 11.70 6.51
N ALA A 149 -18.21 10.43 6.27
CA ALA A 149 -19.51 10.07 5.71
C ALA A 149 -20.67 10.28 6.70
N ILE A 150 -20.45 10.09 8.00
CA ILE A 150 -21.40 10.51 9.04
C ILE A 150 -21.63 12.03 8.98
N ASP A 151 -20.54 12.80 8.98
CA ASP A 151 -20.59 14.25 9.11
C ASP A 151 -21.16 14.94 7.86
N TYR A 152 -20.91 14.41 6.65
CA TYR A 152 -21.15 15.12 5.38
C TYR A 152 -22.06 14.41 4.36
N ALA A 153 -22.42 13.13 4.57
CA ALA A 153 -23.39 12.43 3.72
C ALA A 153 -24.75 12.24 4.39
N ILE A 154 -25.80 12.05 3.60
CA ILE A 154 -27.20 12.05 4.04
C ILE A 154 -27.50 10.78 4.88
N GLY A 155 -27.71 10.96 6.19
CA GLY A 155 -27.79 9.85 7.16
C GLY A 155 -29.07 9.03 7.18
N ASP A 156 -30.15 9.53 6.57
CA ASP A 156 -31.42 8.82 6.42
C ASP A 156 -31.94 9.00 5.00
N VAL A 157 -31.80 7.96 4.17
CA VAL A 157 -32.24 7.95 2.77
C VAL A 157 -33.71 8.35 2.63
N ASN A 158 -34.57 7.99 3.59
CA ASN A 158 -36.01 8.27 3.55
C ASN A 158 -36.33 9.78 3.61
N THR A 159 -35.39 10.61 4.07
CA THR A 159 -35.54 12.08 4.06
C THR A 159 -35.32 12.70 2.68
N VAL A 160 -34.76 11.95 1.72
CA VAL A 160 -34.37 12.44 0.39
C VAL A 160 -34.70 11.49 -0.77
N ASP A 161 -35.17 10.27 -0.54
CA ASP A 161 -35.37 9.26 -1.59
C ASP A 161 -36.32 9.75 -2.70
N ALA A 162 -37.38 10.46 -2.31
CA ALA A 162 -38.31 11.13 -3.23
C ALA A 162 -37.73 12.33 -4.01
N ARG A 163 -36.50 12.78 -3.68
CA ARG A 163 -35.75 13.81 -4.43
C ARG A 163 -34.82 13.21 -5.49
N LEU A 164 -34.39 11.94 -5.33
CA LEU A 164 -33.48 11.28 -6.26
C LEU A 164 -34.25 10.60 -7.38
N SER A 165 -34.04 11.04 -8.62
CA SER A 165 -34.59 10.36 -9.80
C SER A 165 -34.03 8.93 -9.94
N ALA A 166 -34.76 8.04 -10.61
CA ALA A 166 -34.27 6.68 -10.87
C ALA A 166 -32.91 6.68 -11.61
N SER A 167 -32.66 7.67 -12.48
CA SER A 167 -31.38 7.92 -13.13
C SER A 167 -30.25 8.31 -12.16
N GLU A 168 -30.53 9.10 -11.13
CA GLU A 168 -29.55 9.48 -10.10
C GLU A 168 -29.29 8.32 -9.14
N LYS A 169 -30.33 7.61 -8.71
CA LYS A 169 -30.20 6.36 -7.94
C LYS A 169 -29.29 5.35 -8.69
N GLN A 170 -29.52 5.14 -9.99
CA GLN A 170 -28.69 4.22 -10.78
C GLN A 170 -27.27 4.74 -11.04
N SER A 171 -27.05 6.06 -11.15
CA SER A 171 -25.70 6.62 -11.35
C SER A 171 -24.80 6.44 -10.11
N ILE A 172 -25.38 6.45 -8.90
CA ILE A 172 -24.68 6.09 -7.66
C ILE A 172 -24.22 4.62 -7.71
N ILE A 173 -25.11 3.69 -8.08
CA ILE A 173 -24.76 2.26 -8.20
C ILE A 173 -23.68 2.04 -9.27
N ALA A 174 -23.79 2.71 -10.42
CA ALA A 174 -22.81 2.63 -11.51
C ALA A 174 -21.42 3.15 -11.11
N ALA A 175 -21.35 4.25 -10.35
CA ALA A 175 -20.08 4.77 -9.81
C ALA A 175 -19.37 3.73 -8.92
N LEU A 176 -20.15 2.95 -8.16
CA LEU A 176 -19.69 1.85 -7.31
C LEU A 176 -19.42 0.53 -8.07
N GLY A 177 -19.38 0.54 -9.41
CA GLY A 177 -19.03 -0.65 -10.22
C GLY A 177 -17.74 -1.33 -9.73
N GLY A 178 -17.77 -2.66 -9.61
CA GLY A 178 -16.67 -3.47 -9.03
C GLY A 178 -16.66 -3.56 -7.50
N TYR A 179 -17.31 -2.62 -6.80
CA TYR A 179 -17.40 -2.56 -5.34
C TYR A 179 -18.81 -2.86 -4.82
N CYS A 180 -19.86 -2.49 -5.56
CA CYS A 180 -21.27 -2.76 -5.25
C CYS A 180 -21.93 -3.62 -6.34
N LYS A 181 -22.90 -4.47 -5.97
CA LYS A 181 -23.70 -5.26 -6.93
C LYS A 181 -24.40 -4.33 -7.93
N GLN A 182 -24.20 -4.60 -9.22
CA GLN A 182 -24.74 -3.81 -10.32
C GLN A 182 -26.16 -4.26 -10.67
N GLU A 183 -27.07 -3.96 -9.75
CA GLU A 183 -28.50 -4.28 -9.81
C GLU A 183 -29.32 -2.98 -9.87
N ASP A 184 -30.64 -3.06 -10.05
CA ASP A 184 -31.50 -1.88 -9.89
C ASP A 184 -31.62 -1.52 -8.40
N TRP A 185 -31.82 -0.22 -8.13
CA TRP A 185 -31.88 0.30 -6.75
C TRP A 185 -32.93 -0.41 -5.89
N GLU A 186 -34.14 -0.62 -6.42
CA GLU A 186 -35.26 -1.15 -5.64
C GLU A 186 -35.10 -2.65 -5.36
N SER A 187 -34.42 -3.41 -6.22
CA SER A 187 -34.03 -4.80 -5.95
C SER A 187 -32.88 -4.89 -4.96
N LEU A 188 -31.85 -4.06 -5.12
CA LEU A 188 -30.67 -4.05 -4.24
C LEU A 188 -31.06 -3.65 -2.79
N MET A 189 -31.89 -2.63 -2.63
CA MET A 189 -32.33 -2.15 -1.32
C MET A 189 -33.06 -3.22 -0.49
N LYS A 190 -33.84 -4.09 -1.14
CA LYS A 190 -34.57 -5.19 -0.49
C LYS A 190 -33.65 -6.28 0.09
N ARG A 191 -32.38 -6.33 -0.33
CA ARG A 191 -31.38 -7.32 0.11
C ARG A 191 -30.52 -6.82 1.29
N PHE A 192 -30.59 -5.52 1.60
CA PHE A 192 -29.94 -4.95 2.78
C PHE A 192 -30.82 -5.08 4.03
N PRO A 193 -30.22 -5.25 5.23
CA PRO A 193 -30.92 -5.07 6.50
C PRO A 193 -31.58 -3.68 6.60
N ALA A 194 -32.74 -3.56 7.25
CA ALA A 194 -33.46 -2.28 7.37
C ALA A 194 -32.62 -1.14 7.98
N LYS A 195 -31.68 -1.46 8.90
CA LYS A 195 -30.73 -0.49 9.46
C LYS A 195 -29.71 0.01 8.41
N ILE A 196 -29.26 -0.87 7.51
CA ILE A 196 -28.34 -0.53 6.42
C ILE A 196 -29.07 0.23 5.32
N GLN A 197 -30.31 -0.16 4.98
CA GLN A 197 -31.17 0.60 4.06
C GLN A 197 -31.26 2.07 4.48
N LYS A 198 -31.53 2.33 5.77
CA LYS A 198 -31.68 3.69 6.30
C LYS A 198 -30.48 4.59 5.98
N SER A 199 -29.26 4.12 6.26
CA SER A 199 -28.03 4.93 6.11
C SER A 199 -27.24 4.60 4.84
N ILE A 200 -27.90 4.05 3.80
CA ILE A 200 -27.22 3.52 2.62
C ILE A 200 -26.38 4.59 1.88
N LEU A 201 -26.83 5.85 1.85
CA LEU A 201 -26.10 6.94 1.19
C LEU A 201 -24.77 7.26 1.89
N GLN A 202 -24.68 7.12 3.22
CA GLN A 202 -23.40 7.25 3.94
C GLN A 202 -22.46 6.08 3.64
N LEU A 203 -23.00 4.86 3.55
CA LEU A 203 -22.22 3.65 3.26
C LEU A 203 -21.72 3.65 1.80
N PHE A 204 -22.53 4.15 0.86
CA PHE A 204 -22.15 4.37 -0.54
C PHE A 204 -21.16 5.52 -0.69
N ALA A 205 -21.31 6.64 0.03
CA ALA A 205 -20.31 7.72 0.03
C ALA A 205 -18.95 7.25 0.58
N HIS A 206 -18.94 6.50 1.70
CA HIS A 206 -17.73 5.86 2.23
C HIS A 206 -17.13 4.92 1.18
N THR A 207 -17.92 4.02 0.61
CA THR A 207 -17.43 3.05 -0.40
C THR A 207 -16.85 3.74 -1.64
N LEU A 208 -17.48 4.82 -2.12
CA LEU A 208 -17.00 5.56 -3.29
C LEU A 208 -15.67 6.28 -3.01
N TRP A 209 -15.50 6.87 -1.81
CA TRP A 209 -14.21 7.40 -1.38
C TRP A 209 -13.14 6.32 -1.27
N THR A 210 -13.45 5.17 -0.67
CA THR A 210 -12.48 4.07 -0.53
C THR A 210 -12.13 3.46 -1.89
N LYS A 211 -13.09 3.37 -2.82
CA LYS A 211 -12.85 2.94 -4.20
C LYS A 211 -11.81 3.80 -4.90
N HIS A 212 -12.09 5.10 -5.06
CA HIS A 212 -11.17 6.02 -5.73
C HIS A 212 -9.81 6.10 -5.01
N LEU A 213 -9.79 5.98 -3.68
CA LEU A 213 -8.54 5.97 -2.94
C LEU A 213 -7.68 4.74 -3.24
N PHE A 214 -8.26 3.55 -3.40
CA PHE A 214 -7.49 2.38 -3.79
C PHE A 214 -7.18 2.35 -5.29
N GLU A 215 -8.15 2.62 -6.17
CA GLU A 215 -8.01 2.53 -7.63
C GLU A 215 -7.21 3.71 -8.24
N ASP A 216 -7.44 4.94 -7.79
CA ASP A 216 -6.86 6.16 -8.38
C ASP A 216 -5.67 6.74 -7.59
N VAL A 217 -5.48 6.36 -6.32
CA VAL A 217 -4.33 6.80 -5.52
C VAL A 217 -3.39 5.65 -5.19
N PHE A 218 -3.83 4.66 -4.40
CA PHE A 218 -2.93 3.62 -3.90
C PHE A 218 -2.37 2.76 -5.03
N MET A 219 -3.17 2.33 -6.00
CA MET A 219 -2.73 1.45 -7.10
C MET A 219 -2.11 2.19 -8.29
N LYS A 220 -1.87 3.51 -8.20
CA LYS A 220 -1.24 4.32 -9.24
C LYS A 220 0.14 4.84 -8.79
N PRO A 221 1.20 4.00 -8.81
CA PRO A 221 2.54 4.37 -8.32
C PRO A 221 3.17 5.58 -9.01
N PHE A 222 2.67 5.99 -10.18
CA PHE A 222 3.17 7.12 -10.96
C PHE A 222 2.26 8.36 -10.97
N LEU A 223 1.17 8.39 -10.17
CA LEU A 223 0.13 9.44 -10.18
C LEU A 223 0.68 10.88 -10.20
N TYR A 224 1.79 11.12 -9.50
CA TYR A 224 2.37 12.44 -9.26
C TYR A 224 3.41 12.88 -10.30
N PHE A 225 3.68 12.12 -11.37
CA PHE A 225 4.66 12.51 -12.41
C PHE A 225 4.19 13.66 -13.34
N ASP A 226 3.21 14.45 -12.91
CA ASP A 226 2.53 15.51 -13.67
C ASP A 226 3.29 16.86 -13.61
N PHE A 227 4.63 16.83 -13.54
CA PHE A 227 5.48 18.01 -13.32
C PHE A 227 5.78 18.85 -14.55
N TYR A 228 5.56 18.29 -15.73
CA TYR A 228 6.07 18.84 -16.99
C TYR A 228 4.96 19.19 -17.98
N GLU A 229 3.74 18.71 -17.75
CA GLU A 229 2.58 18.91 -18.63
C GLU A 229 1.56 19.84 -17.92
N GLN A 230 2.04 20.99 -17.42
CA GLN A 230 1.20 22.04 -16.80
C GLN A 230 0.53 22.97 -17.85
N GLU A 231 0.55 22.59 -19.12
CA GLU A 231 -0.28 23.18 -20.17
C GLU A 231 -1.72 22.65 -20.06
N GLU A 232 -2.70 23.44 -20.49
CA GLU A 232 -4.11 23.27 -20.12
C GLU A 232 -4.67 21.87 -20.44
N MET A 233 -4.91 21.07 -19.38
CA MET A 233 -5.60 19.76 -19.40
C MET A 233 -7.11 19.89 -19.75
N THR A 234 -7.39 20.45 -20.92
CA THR A 234 -8.71 20.54 -21.54
C THR A 234 -9.13 19.16 -22.04
N SER A 235 -9.57 18.33 -21.09
CA SER A 235 -10.05 16.96 -21.28
C SER A 235 -11.23 16.90 -22.25
N THR A 236 -10.90 16.85 -23.55
CA THR A 236 -11.84 16.72 -24.64
C THR A 236 -12.25 15.27 -24.75
N ALA A 237 -13.47 14.96 -24.30
CA ALA A 237 -14.00 13.61 -24.20
C ALA A 237 -13.80 12.81 -25.52
N GLY A 238 -13.16 11.64 -25.41
CA GLY A 238 -12.88 10.75 -26.54
C GLY A 238 -11.41 10.69 -26.99
N LYS A 239 -10.51 11.54 -26.47
CA LYS A 239 -9.06 11.33 -26.61
C LYS A 239 -8.54 10.35 -25.53
N PRO A 240 -7.57 9.47 -25.84
CA PRO A 240 -6.88 8.69 -24.82
C PRO A 240 -6.06 9.62 -23.90
N ASP A 241 -5.95 9.28 -22.62
CA ASP A 241 -5.10 10.03 -21.70
C ASP A 241 -3.62 9.88 -22.11
N THR A 242 -3.02 11.00 -22.49
CA THR A 242 -1.60 11.09 -22.86
C THR A 242 -0.72 11.61 -21.72
N SER A 243 -1.21 11.71 -20.48
CA SER A 243 -0.42 12.19 -19.33
C SER A 243 0.85 11.36 -19.08
N LEU A 244 1.91 11.98 -18.54
CA LEU A 244 3.13 11.26 -18.13
C LEU A 244 2.87 10.13 -17.11
N PRO A 245 2.03 10.29 -16.07
CA PRO A 245 1.60 9.18 -15.21
C PRO A 245 1.05 7.96 -15.99
N THR A 246 0.17 8.17 -16.97
CA THR A 246 -0.42 7.08 -17.77
C THR A 246 0.59 6.47 -18.76
N LYS A 247 1.44 7.29 -19.38
CA LYS A 247 2.59 6.81 -20.19
C LYS A 247 3.49 5.87 -19.38
N LEU A 248 3.85 6.24 -18.13
CA LEU A 248 4.68 5.43 -17.23
C LEU A 248 3.98 4.15 -16.78
N GLN A 249 2.69 4.22 -16.44
CA GLN A 249 1.90 3.04 -16.05
C GLN A 249 1.78 2.02 -17.21
N ASN A 250 1.58 2.49 -18.44
CA ASN A 250 1.57 1.63 -19.62
C ASN A 250 2.94 0.99 -19.87
N MET A 251 4.04 1.74 -19.70
CA MET A 251 5.39 1.20 -19.84
C MET A 251 5.73 0.15 -18.77
N TYR A 252 5.28 0.34 -17.53
CA TYR A 252 5.39 -0.66 -16.46
C TYR A 252 4.69 -1.98 -16.82
N GLN A 253 3.45 -1.91 -17.32
CA GLN A 253 2.72 -3.12 -17.72
C GLN A 253 3.36 -3.80 -18.95
N MET A 254 3.93 -3.05 -19.90
CA MET A 254 4.73 -3.62 -21.00
C MET A 254 5.99 -4.32 -20.49
N PHE A 255 6.69 -3.78 -19.48
CA PHE A 255 7.85 -4.47 -18.91
C PHE A 255 7.43 -5.76 -18.18
N ARG A 256 6.28 -5.78 -17.49
CA ARG A 256 5.77 -7.01 -16.84
C ARG A 256 5.49 -8.16 -17.81
N THR A 257 5.13 -7.88 -19.07
CA THR A 257 4.94 -8.95 -20.08
C THR A 257 6.25 -9.51 -20.65
N VAL A 258 7.39 -8.88 -20.35
CA VAL A 258 8.73 -9.31 -20.79
C VAL A 258 9.50 -9.97 -19.64
N ASP A 259 9.57 -9.29 -18.49
CA ASP A 259 10.21 -9.77 -17.27
C ASP A 259 9.56 -9.06 -16.06
N GLU A 260 8.69 -9.77 -15.34
CA GLU A 260 8.00 -9.22 -14.17
C GLU A 260 8.96 -8.83 -13.03
N ALA A 261 10.03 -9.60 -12.82
CA ALA A 261 11.00 -9.32 -11.77
C ALA A 261 11.76 -8.01 -12.04
N GLN A 262 12.24 -7.81 -13.27
CA GLN A 262 12.88 -6.56 -13.67
C GLN A 262 11.89 -5.39 -13.75
N ALA A 263 10.63 -5.64 -14.10
CA ALA A 263 9.58 -4.62 -14.05
C ALA A 263 9.33 -4.11 -12.62
N GLN A 264 9.32 -4.99 -11.60
CA GLN A 264 9.23 -4.56 -10.21
C GLN A 264 10.47 -3.78 -9.76
N VAL A 265 11.68 -4.21 -10.15
CA VAL A 265 12.92 -3.47 -9.85
C VAL A 265 12.85 -2.06 -10.46
N TRP A 266 12.55 -1.94 -11.77
CA TRP A 266 12.44 -0.66 -12.47
C TRP A 266 11.39 0.26 -11.83
N ARG A 267 10.20 -0.28 -11.52
CA ARG A 267 9.09 0.45 -10.87
C ARG A 267 9.49 0.91 -9.46
N SER A 268 10.16 0.06 -8.68
CA SER A 268 10.65 0.40 -7.34
C SER A 268 11.71 1.51 -7.37
N ASP A 269 12.72 1.42 -8.23
CA ASP A 269 13.78 2.43 -8.35
C ASP A 269 13.23 3.76 -8.88
N THR A 270 12.25 3.73 -9.80
CA THR A 270 11.58 4.95 -10.30
C THR A 270 10.81 5.67 -9.18
N VAL A 271 10.06 4.94 -8.35
CA VAL A 271 9.35 5.51 -7.20
C VAL A 271 10.34 6.01 -6.13
N ARG A 272 11.39 5.23 -5.82
CA ARG A 272 12.44 5.60 -4.85
C ARG A 272 13.17 6.88 -5.24
N LEU A 273 13.63 6.99 -6.49
CA LEU A 273 14.38 8.16 -6.97
C LEU A 273 13.50 9.42 -7.00
N ALA A 274 12.25 9.30 -7.45
CA ALA A 274 11.32 10.42 -7.45
C ALA A 274 10.93 10.88 -6.03
N ASN A 275 10.87 9.96 -5.07
CA ASN A 275 10.51 10.24 -3.68
C ASN A 275 11.70 10.25 -2.71
N SER A 276 12.91 10.54 -3.21
CA SER A 276 14.14 10.64 -2.40
C SER A 276 14.19 11.90 -1.54
N ILE A 277 13.16 12.10 -0.71
CA ILE A 277 13.20 12.97 0.47
C ILE A 277 14.16 12.30 1.46
N VAL A 278 15.15 13.04 1.95
CA VAL A 278 16.06 12.54 3.00
C VAL A 278 15.25 12.26 4.26
N PRO A 279 15.40 11.08 4.92
CA PRO A 279 14.83 10.86 6.24
C PRO A 279 15.43 11.85 7.24
N LEU A 280 14.71 12.94 7.49
CA LEU A 280 14.95 13.88 8.60
C LEU A 280 14.39 13.36 9.93
N ASN A 281 13.94 12.10 9.96
CA ASN A 281 13.59 11.37 11.17
C ASN A 281 14.84 10.70 11.72
N GLU A 282 15.17 11.00 12.98
CA GLU A 282 16.42 10.64 13.66
C GLU A 282 16.59 9.13 13.89
N GLU A 283 15.53 8.35 13.66
CA GLU A 283 15.43 6.89 13.82
C GLU A 283 16.23 6.11 12.77
N ALA A 284 16.61 6.72 11.65
CA ALA A 284 17.41 6.07 10.59
C ALA A 284 18.88 5.82 10.98
N ASN A 285 19.31 6.21 12.19
CA ASN A 285 20.70 6.13 12.67
C ASN A 285 21.18 4.73 13.11
N TRP A 286 20.54 3.64 12.67
CA TRP A 286 20.86 2.27 13.14
C TRP A 286 22.26 1.75 12.74
N ASP A 287 22.96 2.38 11.78
CA ASP A 287 24.37 2.08 11.48
C ASP A 287 25.26 3.32 11.24
N GLY A 288 24.76 4.52 11.53
CA GLY A 288 25.47 5.79 11.33
C GLY A 288 25.79 6.15 9.87
N LYS A 289 25.25 5.44 8.86
CA LYS A 289 25.49 5.72 7.44
C LYS A 289 24.29 6.36 6.76
N THR A 290 24.11 7.66 7.02
CA THR A 290 23.24 8.53 6.21
C THR A 290 23.67 8.40 4.74
N THR A 291 22.84 7.77 3.91
CA THR A 291 23.06 7.69 2.47
C THR A 291 22.62 9.03 1.86
N VAL A 292 23.48 10.03 1.97
CA VAL A 292 23.24 11.39 1.48
C VAL A 292 23.10 11.36 -0.04
N VAL A 293 21.86 11.27 -0.51
CA VAL A 293 21.52 11.58 -1.89
C VAL A 293 21.66 13.10 -2.06
N GLY A 294 22.42 13.54 -3.07
CA GLY A 294 22.83 14.93 -3.21
C GLY A 294 21.66 15.93 -3.39
N PRO A 295 21.90 17.25 -3.29
CA PRO A 295 20.85 18.28 -3.17
C PRO A 295 19.72 18.24 -4.20
N GLY A 296 19.96 17.75 -5.42
CA GLY A 296 18.91 17.57 -6.44
C GLY A 296 17.82 16.56 -6.07
N ALA A 297 18.13 15.57 -5.23
CA ALA A 297 17.15 14.58 -4.76
C ALA A 297 16.11 15.20 -3.82
N LEU A 298 16.52 16.10 -2.92
CA LEU A 298 15.61 16.85 -2.05
C LEU A 298 14.64 17.71 -2.88
N VAL A 299 15.14 18.38 -3.93
CA VAL A 299 14.33 19.18 -4.86
C VAL A 299 13.33 18.31 -5.63
N LEU A 300 13.70 17.09 -6.04
CA LEU A 300 12.79 16.16 -6.72
C LEU A 300 11.76 15.57 -5.74
N GLY A 301 12.17 15.20 -4.53
CA GLY A 301 11.30 14.63 -3.50
C GLY A 301 10.19 15.58 -3.04
N GLU A 302 10.52 16.85 -2.77
CA GLU A 302 9.51 17.85 -2.38
C GLU A 302 8.61 18.26 -3.56
N ARG A 303 9.13 18.26 -4.80
CA ARG A 303 8.27 18.35 -5.99
C ARG A 303 7.29 17.20 -6.03
N SER A 304 7.76 15.94 -5.98
CA SER A 304 6.94 14.72 -5.94
C SER A 304 5.83 14.78 -4.88
N LYS A 305 6.14 15.33 -3.69
CA LYS A 305 5.16 15.58 -2.62
C LYS A 305 4.10 16.62 -3.02
N GLN A 306 4.50 17.75 -3.61
CA GLN A 306 3.56 18.79 -4.03
C GLN A 306 2.60 18.31 -5.13
N ALA A 307 3.07 17.60 -6.18
CA ALA A 307 2.13 17.09 -7.19
C ALA A 307 1.30 15.89 -6.71
N ARG A 308 1.75 15.09 -5.72
CA ARG A 308 0.84 14.15 -5.03
C ARG A 308 -0.35 14.91 -4.45
N ARG A 309 -0.09 16.00 -3.71
CA ARG A 309 -1.16 16.82 -3.15
C ARG A 309 -2.04 17.43 -4.24
N SER A 310 -1.47 18.06 -5.27
CA SER A 310 -2.27 18.71 -6.30
C SER A 310 -3.00 17.75 -7.26
N ALA A 311 -2.51 16.50 -7.43
CA ALA A 311 -3.27 15.43 -8.09
C ALA A 311 -4.43 14.95 -7.21
N VAL A 312 -4.22 14.79 -5.90
CA VAL A 312 -5.28 14.51 -4.92
C VAL A 312 -6.34 15.60 -4.90
N GLU A 313 -5.95 16.89 -4.91
CA GLU A 313 -6.87 18.03 -4.94
C GLU A 313 -7.75 18.04 -6.21
N ARG A 314 -7.17 17.75 -7.38
CA ARG A 314 -7.91 17.56 -8.64
C ARG A 314 -8.87 16.36 -8.57
N LEU A 315 -8.41 15.23 -8.05
CA LEU A 315 -9.20 14.00 -7.93
C LEU A 315 -10.39 14.20 -6.97
N VAL A 316 -10.17 14.77 -5.78
CA VAL A 316 -11.22 15.07 -4.80
C VAL A 316 -12.29 15.98 -5.40
N SER A 317 -11.87 17.04 -6.11
CA SER A 317 -12.82 17.93 -6.80
C SER A 317 -13.66 17.17 -7.84
N SER A 318 -13.02 16.37 -8.70
CA SER A 318 -13.72 15.57 -9.72
C SER A 318 -14.66 14.51 -9.14
N ILE A 319 -14.37 13.97 -7.95
CA ILE A 319 -15.27 13.04 -7.25
C ILE A 319 -16.48 13.81 -6.69
N LEU A 320 -16.25 14.96 -6.05
CA LEU A 320 -17.29 15.83 -5.50
C LEU A 320 -18.24 16.36 -6.56
N ASP A 321 -17.74 16.74 -7.74
CA ASP A 321 -18.56 17.21 -8.87
C ASP A 321 -19.35 16.08 -9.53
N GLY A 322 -18.89 14.83 -9.37
CA GLY A 322 -19.51 13.60 -9.87
C GLY A 322 -20.66 13.05 -8.99
N PRO A 323 -20.95 11.74 -9.07
CA PRO A 323 -22.06 11.10 -8.35
C PRO A 323 -22.02 11.23 -6.82
N MET A 324 -20.86 11.58 -6.23
CA MET A 324 -20.73 11.85 -4.80
C MET A 324 -21.74 12.90 -4.33
N ARG A 325 -21.94 14.00 -5.10
CA ARG A 325 -22.84 15.11 -4.73
C ARG A 325 -24.28 14.69 -4.40
N LEU A 326 -24.75 13.60 -5.01
CA LEU A 326 -26.11 13.06 -4.83
C LEU A 326 -26.31 12.43 -3.45
N MET A 327 -25.20 12.13 -2.75
CA MET A 327 -25.17 11.52 -1.42
C MET A 327 -24.81 12.52 -0.32
N LEU A 328 -24.39 13.75 -0.66
CA LEU A 328 -23.97 14.76 0.31
C LEU A 328 -25.16 15.53 0.88
N ARG A 329 -25.11 15.83 2.18
CA ARG A 329 -26.10 16.73 2.77
C ARG A 329 -25.82 18.19 2.38
N GLU A 330 -26.83 19.02 2.56
CA GLU A 330 -26.69 20.47 2.49
C GLU A 330 -25.75 20.96 3.61
N LEU A 331 -24.96 22.00 3.29
CA LEU A 331 -23.98 22.60 4.18
C LEU A 331 -24.43 24.00 4.58
N SER A 332 -24.11 24.39 5.81
CA SER A 332 -24.61 25.61 6.46
C SER A 332 -23.80 26.85 6.08
N SER A 333 -22.54 26.67 5.67
CA SER A 333 -21.64 27.79 5.32
C SER A 333 -20.50 27.36 4.37
N PRO A 334 -19.79 28.32 3.73
CA PRO A 334 -18.60 28.03 2.92
C PRO A 334 -17.46 27.39 3.72
N GLU A 335 -17.25 27.81 4.97
CA GLU A 335 -16.19 27.29 5.84
C GLU A 335 -16.42 25.81 6.20
N GLU A 336 -17.69 25.38 6.26
CA GLU A 336 -18.04 23.96 6.40
C GLU A 336 -17.67 23.16 5.14
N ALA A 337 -17.85 23.74 3.95
CA ALA A 337 -17.47 23.13 2.68
C ALA A 337 -15.93 23.04 2.53
N ASP A 338 -15.20 24.08 2.90
CA ASP A 338 -13.74 24.07 2.91
C ASP A 338 -13.20 23.03 3.89
N ARG A 339 -13.75 22.97 5.11
CA ARG A 339 -13.38 21.94 6.11
C ARG A 339 -13.66 20.52 5.60
N ARG A 340 -14.83 20.28 5.00
CA ARG A 340 -15.17 18.98 4.37
C ARG A 340 -14.13 18.58 3.33
N ASN A 341 -13.74 19.51 2.47
CA ASN A 341 -12.80 19.28 1.38
C ASN A 341 -11.38 19.02 1.93
N GLN A 342 -10.90 19.85 2.85
CA GLN A 342 -9.58 19.71 3.49
C GLN A 342 -9.43 18.35 4.19
N LEU A 343 -10.44 17.90 4.93
CA LEU A 343 -10.41 16.62 5.64
C LEU A 343 -10.19 15.42 4.70
N ILE A 344 -10.90 15.36 3.56
CA ILE A 344 -10.74 14.24 2.61
C ILE A 344 -9.46 14.37 1.77
N ILE A 345 -9.02 15.59 1.43
CA ILE A 345 -7.72 15.84 0.80
C ILE A 345 -6.58 15.34 1.70
N ASP A 346 -6.61 15.62 3.00
CA ASP A 346 -5.54 15.20 3.92
C ASP A 346 -5.56 13.69 4.20
N ILE A 347 -6.73 13.05 4.19
CA ILE A 347 -6.86 11.58 4.19
C ILE A 347 -6.20 10.99 2.94
N TYR A 348 -6.54 11.50 1.75
CA TYR A 348 -5.98 11.05 0.49
C TYR A 348 -4.45 11.30 0.39
N CYS A 349 -3.96 12.46 0.85
CA CYS A 349 -2.52 12.77 0.87
C CYS A 349 -1.74 11.74 1.70
N ARG A 350 -2.24 11.36 2.89
CA ARG A 350 -1.59 10.38 3.76
C ARG A 350 -1.49 8.99 3.12
N ILE A 351 -2.51 8.59 2.34
CA ILE A 351 -2.45 7.33 1.59
C ILE A 351 -1.58 7.45 0.33
N ALA A 352 -1.53 8.61 -0.33
CA ALA A 352 -0.61 8.85 -1.44
C ALA A 352 0.86 8.78 -0.97
N GLU A 353 1.16 9.26 0.24
CA GLU A 353 2.48 9.09 0.88
C GLU A 353 2.75 7.62 1.24
N LEU A 354 1.80 6.93 1.91
CA LEU A 354 1.92 5.50 2.22
C LEU A 354 2.17 4.66 0.96
N ALA A 355 1.46 4.95 -0.13
CA ALA A 355 1.61 4.28 -1.42
C ALA A 355 3.02 4.45 -1.98
N THR A 356 3.66 5.64 -1.86
CA THR A 356 5.07 5.79 -2.29
C THR A 356 6.03 4.90 -1.50
N THR A 357 5.78 4.64 -0.22
CA THR A 357 6.59 3.69 0.57
C THR A 357 6.27 2.24 0.23
N CYS A 358 5.01 1.90 -0.07
CA CYS A 358 4.60 0.55 -0.49
C CYS A 358 5.18 0.19 -1.87
N TRP A 359 5.16 1.13 -2.82
CA TRP A 359 5.73 0.97 -4.16
C TRP A 359 7.22 1.33 -4.27
N ALA A 360 7.88 1.66 -3.16
CA ALA A 360 9.34 1.66 -3.05
C ALA A 360 9.92 0.26 -2.80
N ASP A 361 9.14 -0.67 -2.23
CA ASP A 361 9.51 -2.08 -2.07
C ASP A 361 9.13 -2.93 -3.28
N ARG A 362 9.90 -3.97 -3.60
CA ARG A 362 9.83 -4.78 -4.83
C ARG A 362 8.60 -5.68 -4.94
N SER A 363 7.78 -5.76 -3.90
CA SER A 363 6.52 -6.47 -3.96
C SER A 363 5.55 -5.87 -4.99
N LEU A 364 4.62 -6.70 -5.46
CA LEU A 364 3.40 -6.28 -6.14
C LEU A 364 2.28 -6.08 -5.10
N TRP A 365 1.36 -5.15 -5.36
CA TRP A 365 0.19 -4.89 -4.53
C TRP A 365 -1.09 -5.16 -5.32
N GLU A 366 -2.05 -5.83 -4.67
CA GLU A 366 -3.37 -6.15 -5.26
C GLU A 366 -4.51 -5.86 -4.29
N THR A 367 -5.64 -5.41 -4.82
CA THR A 367 -6.93 -5.34 -4.15
C THR A 367 -7.91 -6.30 -4.82
N ARG A 368 -8.77 -6.95 -4.02
CA ARG A 368 -9.73 -7.94 -4.55
C ARG A 368 -11.16 -7.40 -4.44
N GLY A 369 -11.73 -7.05 -5.60
CA GLY A 369 -13.08 -6.51 -5.74
C GLY A 369 -14.19 -7.55 -5.61
N LEU A 370 -15.42 -7.12 -5.84
CA LEU A 370 -16.64 -7.93 -5.68
C LEU A 370 -16.70 -9.17 -6.60
N ASP A 371 -15.90 -9.18 -7.67
CA ASP A 371 -15.71 -10.33 -8.57
C ASP A 371 -14.85 -11.45 -7.94
N LYS A 372 -14.02 -11.11 -6.94
CA LYS A 372 -13.15 -12.05 -6.19
C LYS A 372 -13.72 -12.41 -4.83
N VAL A 373 -14.44 -11.50 -4.17
CA VAL A 373 -15.03 -11.70 -2.83
C VAL A 373 -16.55 -11.75 -2.87
N ALA A 374 -17.11 -12.50 -3.82
CA ALA A 374 -18.55 -12.52 -4.10
C ALA A 374 -19.44 -13.11 -2.98
N THR A 375 -18.86 -13.92 -2.08
CA THR A 375 -19.54 -14.65 -0.99
C THR A 375 -18.75 -14.49 0.31
N PHE A 376 -19.46 -14.35 1.43
CA PHE A 376 -18.88 -14.25 2.77
C PHE A 376 -18.98 -15.59 3.53
N HIS A 377 -17.95 -15.91 4.31
CA HIS A 377 -17.95 -16.97 5.31
C HIS A 377 -17.18 -16.50 6.56
N TRP A 378 -17.69 -16.81 7.75
CA TRP A 378 -17.11 -16.34 9.03
C TRP A 378 -15.71 -16.86 9.30
N HIS A 379 -15.42 -18.08 8.82
CA HIS A 379 -14.13 -18.74 9.02
C HIS A 379 -13.11 -18.41 7.92
N THR A 380 -13.48 -17.61 6.91
CA THR A 380 -12.53 -17.07 5.94
C THR A 380 -11.84 -15.85 6.53
N GLU A 381 -10.54 -15.95 6.78
CA GLU A 381 -9.79 -14.89 7.46
C GLU A 381 -9.72 -13.56 6.70
N THR A 382 -10.14 -13.50 5.43
CA THR A 382 -9.92 -12.35 4.54
C THR A 382 -10.95 -11.23 4.64
N LEU A 383 -12.10 -11.45 5.29
CA LEU A 383 -13.22 -10.49 5.33
C LEU A 383 -13.70 -10.20 6.75
N ASN A 384 -14.10 -8.96 6.98
CA ASN A 384 -14.82 -8.48 8.16
C ASN A 384 -16.18 -7.92 7.74
N LEU A 385 -17.24 -8.17 8.52
CA LEU A 385 -18.54 -7.52 8.31
C LEU A 385 -18.52 -6.05 8.75
N HIS A 386 -19.26 -5.20 8.05
CA HIS A 386 -19.49 -3.82 8.50
C HIS A 386 -20.37 -3.79 9.75
N HIS A 387 -19.98 -3.00 10.74
CA HIS A 387 -20.64 -2.95 12.05
C HIS A 387 -22.14 -2.58 12.02
N PHE A 388 -22.65 -1.93 10.96
CA PHE A 388 -24.09 -1.70 10.79
C PHE A 388 -24.91 -2.97 10.48
N GLN A 389 -24.27 -4.09 10.13
CA GLN A 389 -24.95 -5.39 9.99
C GLN A 389 -25.51 -5.87 11.35
N CYS A 390 -24.88 -5.47 12.48
CA CYS A 390 -25.41 -5.63 13.84
C CYS A 390 -25.81 -7.07 14.24
N VAL A 391 -25.13 -8.07 13.70
CA VAL A 391 -25.25 -9.47 14.10
C VAL A 391 -24.25 -9.85 15.19
N GLU A 392 -24.50 -10.97 15.86
CA GLU A 392 -23.50 -11.63 16.70
C GLU A 392 -22.38 -12.24 15.85
N LYS A 393 -21.22 -12.49 16.46
CA LYS A 393 -20.10 -13.16 15.77
C LYS A 393 -20.47 -14.61 15.48
N ASP A 394 -20.09 -15.10 14.30
CA ASP A 394 -20.34 -16.47 13.84
C ASP A 394 -21.83 -16.82 13.65
N ASP A 395 -22.70 -15.81 13.45
CA ASP A 395 -24.14 -15.98 13.16
C ASP A 395 -24.35 -16.77 11.85
N PRO A 396 -24.90 -18.00 11.90
CA PRO A 396 -25.02 -18.88 10.74
C PRO A 396 -26.00 -18.36 9.68
N ARG A 397 -26.80 -17.33 9.96
CA ARG A 397 -27.69 -16.70 8.97
C ARG A 397 -26.90 -15.96 7.87
N LEU A 398 -25.65 -15.58 8.13
CA LEU A 398 -24.81 -14.83 7.19
C LEU A 398 -23.71 -15.68 6.50
N ASP A 399 -23.46 -16.91 6.94
CA ASP A 399 -22.46 -17.75 6.29
C ASP A 399 -22.94 -18.22 4.91
N GLY A 400 -22.05 -18.18 3.92
CA GLY A 400 -22.37 -18.46 2.52
C GLY A 400 -23.27 -17.42 1.84
N LYS A 401 -23.52 -16.25 2.45
CA LYS A 401 -24.32 -15.18 1.83
C LYS A 401 -23.52 -14.36 0.83
N ALA A 402 -24.23 -13.80 -0.14
CA ALA A 402 -23.63 -12.91 -1.13
C ALA A 402 -23.12 -11.63 -0.46
N VAL A 403 -21.91 -11.21 -0.81
CA VAL A 403 -21.45 -9.84 -0.55
C VAL A 403 -22.24 -8.91 -1.47
N LEU A 404 -22.80 -7.84 -0.93
CA LEU A 404 -23.51 -6.80 -1.66
C LEU A 404 -22.61 -5.59 -1.94
N VAL A 405 -21.77 -5.23 -0.96
CA VAL A 405 -20.84 -4.10 -1.04
C VAL A 405 -19.49 -4.50 -0.43
N VAL A 406 -18.42 -4.25 -1.15
CA VAL A 406 -17.03 -4.21 -0.67
C VAL A 406 -16.72 -2.77 -0.29
N MET A 407 -16.87 -2.41 0.99
CA MET A 407 -16.60 -1.06 1.50
C MET A 407 -15.10 -0.75 1.54
N GLN A 408 -14.28 -1.77 1.83
CA GLN A 408 -12.83 -1.77 1.68
C GLN A 408 -12.44 -3.12 1.07
N PRO A 409 -11.69 -3.16 -0.04
CA PRO A 409 -11.16 -4.42 -0.56
C PRO A 409 -10.07 -4.97 0.38
N PRO A 410 -9.95 -6.31 0.54
CA PRO A 410 -8.75 -6.87 1.16
C PRO A 410 -7.53 -6.51 0.30
N LEU A 411 -6.45 -6.12 0.98
CA LEU A 411 -5.19 -5.70 0.38
C LEU A 411 -4.16 -6.83 0.52
N TYR A 412 -3.55 -7.20 -0.60
CA TYR A 412 -2.55 -8.25 -0.70
C TYR A 412 -1.21 -7.69 -1.16
N ARG A 413 -0.14 -8.29 -0.64
CA ARG A 413 1.24 -8.13 -1.12
C ARG A 413 1.70 -9.46 -1.71
N LEU A 414 2.15 -9.42 -2.97
CA LEU A 414 2.66 -10.59 -3.68
C LEU A 414 4.17 -10.45 -3.88
N GLY A 415 4.92 -11.47 -3.49
CA GLY A 415 6.39 -11.45 -3.50
C GLY A 415 7.01 -10.63 -2.36
N GLY A 416 8.21 -10.09 -2.61
CA GLY A 416 9.05 -9.43 -1.62
C GLY A 416 10.47 -9.21 -2.12
N LEU A 417 11.42 -9.03 -1.21
CA LEU A 417 12.84 -8.77 -1.52
C LEU A 417 13.47 -9.83 -2.44
N ASP A 418 13.11 -11.10 -2.26
CA ASP A 418 13.59 -12.23 -3.06
C ASP A 418 12.78 -12.48 -4.34
N LEU A 419 11.84 -11.57 -4.70
CA LEU A 419 11.02 -11.62 -5.93
C LEU A 419 10.17 -12.91 -6.06
N GLN A 420 9.80 -13.51 -4.92
CA GLN A 420 9.06 -14.77 -4.84
C GLN A 420 7.53 -14.58 -5.00
N PHE A 421 7.08 -14.17 -6.19
CA PHE A 421 5.67 -13.83 -6.48
C PHE A 421 4.64 -14.97 -6.31
N HIS A 422 5.07 -16.19 -5.94
CA HIS A 422 4.19 -17.31 -5.59
C HIS A 422 3.60 -17.21 -4.17
N ILE A 423 4.09 -16.27 -3.35
CA ILE A 423 3.57 -16.01 -2.00
C ILE A 423 2.56 -14.85 -2.08
N ASP A 424 1.29 -15.17 -1.89
CA ASP A 424 0.17 -14.23 -1.77
C ASP A 424 -0.12 -13.97 -0.29
N MET A 425 0.25 -12.79 0.23
CA MET A 425 0.11 -12.46 1.64
C MET A 425 -0.86 -11.30 1.85
N MET A 426 -1.95 -11.57 2.59
CA MET A 426 -2.89 -10.54 3.01
C MET A 426 -2.25 -9.58 4.02
N ILE A 427 -2.35 -8.28 3.75
CA ILE A 427 -1.88 -7.18 4.61
C ILE A 427 -3.04 -6.55 5.38
N ALA A 428 -4.21 -6.42 4.75
CA ALA A 428 -5.41 -5.90 5.40
C ALA A 428 -6.65 -6.69 4.95
N LYS A 429 -7.55 -6.97 5.90
CA LYS A 429 -8.83 -7.62 5.61
C LYS A 429 -9.77 -6.68 4.85
N GLY A 430 -10.65 -7.26 4.05
CA GLY A 430 -11.75 -6.55 3.43
C GLY A 430 -12.83 -6.20 4.43
N LEU A 431 -13.58 -5.15 4.16
CA LEU A 431 -14.78 -4.75 4.90
C LEU A 431 -15.98 -4.86 3.98
N VAL A 432 -16.97 -5.67 4.36
CA VAL A 432 -18.11 -6.00 3.49
C VAL A 432 -19.47 -5.79 4.16
N ILE A 433 -20.47 -5.47 3.34
CA ILE A 433 -21.89 -5.60 3.66
C ILE A 433 -22.40 -6.83 2.92
N VAL A 434 -23.15 -7.68 3.61
CA VAL A 434 -23.69 -8.94 3.07
C VAL A 434 -25.21 -8.92 3.02
N GLU A 435 -25.76 -9.77 2.17
CA GLU A 435 -27.19 -10.03 2.08
C GLU A 435 -27.70 -10.70 3.37
N GLU A 436 -28.63 -10.03 4.05
CA GLU A 436 -29.38 -10.63 5.15
C GLU A 436 -30.76 -11.03 4.63
N PRO A 437 -31.18 -12.32 4.76
CA PRO A 437 -32.51 -12.73 4.36
C PRO A 437 -33.56 -12.02 5.24
N ALA A 438 -34.63 -11.53 4.62
CA ALA A 438 -35.73 -10.91 5.35
C ALA A 438 -36.30 -11.87 6.41
N SER A 439 -36.51 -11.37 7.63
CA SER A 439 -37.06 -12.14 8.75
C SER A 439 -38.44 -12.69 8.39
N THR A 440 -38.53 -14.02 8.35
CA THR A 440 -39.76 -14.80 8.12
C THR A 440 -40.63 -14.90 9.37
#